data_AF-A0A660TV27-F1
#
_entry.id   AF-A0A660TV27-F1
#
_cell.length_a   1.000
_cell.length_b   1.000
_cell.length_c   1.000
_cell.angle_alpha   90.00
_cell.angle_beta   90.00
_cell.angle_gamma   90.00
#
_symmetry.space_group_name_H-M   'P 1'
#
loop_
_entity.id
_entity.type
_entity.pdbx_description
1 polymer ?
#
loop_
_entity_poly.entity_id
_entity_poly.type
_entity_poly.pdbx_seq_one_letter_code
_entity_poly.pdbx_strand_id
1 'polypeptide(L)' 'MIYGGVGGKKAIYLLLEIDPDSKVLVSRGYSMDTLIANSKNYGFGDCIIKTFKIEELKKALLEVLNDN' A
#
# COMPACT_ATOMS: atom_id res chain seq x y z
N MET A 1 9.60 -9.56 1.71
CA MET A 1 10.05 -10.18 0.45
C MET A 1 9.51 -11.59 0.41
N ILE A 2 9.01 -12.06 -0.73
CA ILE A 2 8.56 -13.44 -0.94
C ILE A 2 9.53 -14.05 -1.96
N TYR A 3 10.28 -15.08 -1.59
CA TYR A 3 11.19 -15.76 -2.53
C TYR A 3 10.38 -16.40 -3.66
N GLY A 4 10.71 -16.04 -4.91
CA GLY A 4 9.97 -16.47 -6.11
C GLY A 4 8.64 -15.73 -6.35
N GLY A 5 8.26 -14.77 -5.49
CA GLY A 5 7.05 -13.97 -5.65
C GLY A 5 7.27 -12.68 -6.44
N VAL A 6 6.17 -12.08 -6.90
CA VAL A 6 6.16 -10.86 -7.75
C VAL A 6 6.67 -9.60 -7.02
N GLY A 7 6.59 -9.56 -5.69
CA GLY A 7 6.98 -8.40 -4.88
C GLY A 7 5.90 -7.31 -4.86
N GLY A 8 5.77 -6.61 -3.72
CA GLY A 8 4.65 -5.69 -3.47
C GLY A 8 4.48 -4.60 -4.52
N LYS A 9 5.59 -3.98 -4.96
CA LYS A 9 5.59 -2.94 -5.99
C LYS A 9 5.06 -3.45 -7.34
N LYS A 10 5.46 -4.64 -7.79
CA LYS A 10 5.00 -5.17 -9.07
C LYS A 10 3.58 -5.73 -8.99
N ALA A 11 3.20 -6.31 -7.85
CA ALA A 11 1.82 -6.74 -7.60
C ALA A 11 0.84 -5.56 -7.72
N ILE A 12 1.24 -4.41 -7.18
CA ILE A 12 0.55 -3.14 -7.29
C ILE A 12 0.27 -2.73 -8.74
N TYR A 13 1.30 -2.72 -9.60
CA TYR A 13 1.12 -2.36 -11.00
C TYR A 13 0.19 -3.33 -11.72
N LEU A 14 0.36 -4.64 -11.49
CA LEU A 14 -0.50 -5.66 -12.10
C LEU A 14 -1.95 -5.54 -11.65
N LEU A 15 -2.21 -5.17 -10.39
CA LEU A 15 -3.58 -4.94 -9.91
C LEU A 15 -4.23 -3.75 -10.61
N LEU A 16 -3.51 -2.63 -10.75
CA LEU A 16 -4.04 -1.44 -11.43
C LEU A 16 -4.17 -1.60 -12.95
N GLU A 17 -3.37 -2.49 -13.57
CA GLU A 17 -3.57 -2.87 -14.97
C GLU A 17 -4.88 -3.66 -15.19
N ILE A 18 -5.33 -4.40 -14.17
CA ILE A 18 -6.58 -5.18 -14.21
C ILE A 18 -7.77 -4.29 -13.84
N ASP A 19 -7.63 -3.50 -12.79
CA ASP A 19 -8.67 -2.62 -12.26
C ASP A 19 -8.05 -1.28 -11.84
N PRO A 20 -8.14 -0.24 -12.69
CA PRO A 20 -7.57 1.08 -12.40
C PRO A 20 -8.16 1.77 -11.18
N ASP A 21 -9.38 1.39 -10.76
CA ASP A 21 -10.08 1.99 -9.62
C ASP A 21 -9.77 1.29 -8.29
N SER A 22 -8.94 0.24 -8.32
CA SER A 22 -8.54 -0.51 -7.14
C SER A 22 -7.77 0.35 -6.14
N LYS A 23 -8.30 0.46 -4.93
CA LYS A 23 -7.66 1.11 -3.79
C LYS A 23 -6.72 0.16 -3.06
N VAL A 24 -5.47 0.56 -2.85
CA VAL A 24 -4.46 -0.32 -2.25
C VAL A 24 -3.74 0.34 -1.07
N LEU A 25 -3.65 -0.40 0.03
CA LEU A 25 -2.95 -0.06 1.27
C LEU A 25 -1.72 -0.95 1.44
N VAL A 26 -0.53 -0.35 1.58
CA VAL A 26 0.72 -1.11 1.73
C VAL A 26 1.13 -1.19 3.20
N SER A 27 1.53 -2.38 3.66
CA SER A 27 2.13 -2.53 4.98
C SER A 27 3.64 -2.78 4.86
N ARG A 28 4.46 -1.87 5.41
CA ARG A 28 5.93 -1.95 5.36
C ARG A 28 6.55 -2.20 6.74
N GLY A 29 7.71 -2.84 6.78
CA GLY A 29 8.53 -2.90 8.00
C GLY A 29 9.39 -1.64 8.17
N TYR A 30 10.18 -1.58 9.25
CA TYR A 30 11.09 -0.46 9.56
C TYR A 30 12.29 -0.31 8.61
N SER A 31 12.51 -1.25 7.68
CA SER A 31 13.62 -1.18 6.71
C SER A 31 13.39 -0.02 5.73
N MET A 32 14.18 1.04 5.87
CA MET A 32 14.17 2.28 5.08
C MET A 32 14.50 2.05 3.60
N ASP A 33 13.56 1.50 2.84
CA ASP A 33 13.53 1.76 1.40
C ASP A 33 12.62 2.97 1.16
N THR A 34 13.24 4.09 0.81
CA THR A 34 12.68 5.41 0.48
C THR A 34 11.67 5.41 -0.69
N LEU A 35 11.29 4.24 -1.19
CA LEU A 35 10.43 4.05 -2.36
C LEU A 35 8.95 4.39 -2.13
N ILE A 36 8.49 4.46 -0.88
CA ILE A 36 7.10 4.77 -0.52
C ILE A 36 7.02 6.14 0.19
N ALA A 37 7.76 7.12 -0.33
CA ALA A 37 7.60 8.52 0.04
C ALA A 37 6.64 9.27 -0.90
N ASN A 38 6.35 8.72 -2.10
CA ASN A 38 5.53 9.34 -3.14
C ASN A 38 4.40 8.42 -3.65
N SER A 39 3.73 7.68 -2.75
CA SER A 39 2.64 6.75 -3.12
C SER A 39 1.40 7.43 -3.71
N LYS A 40 1.19 8.73 -3.43
CA LYS A 40 0.09 9.52 -4.01
C LYS A 40 0.10 9.59 -5.54
N ASN A 41 1.27 9.46 -6.19
CA ASN A 41 1.37 9.59 -7.66
C ASN A 41 1.03 8.31 -8.44
N TYR A 42 0.70 7.21 -7.76
CA TYR A 42 0.50 5.91 -8.41
C TYR A 42 -0.86 5.27 -8.09
N GLY A 43 -1.84 6.02 -7.54
CA GLY A 43 -3.15 5.45 -7.17
C GLY A 43 -3.15 4.64 -5.87
N PHE A 44 -2.10 4.74 -5.05
CA PHE A 44 -2.00 4.05 -3.75
C PHE A 44 -2.42 4.97 -2.61
N GLY A 45 -3.42 4.52 -1.86
CA GLY A 45 -4.12 5.34 -0.87
C GLY A 45 -3.31 5.62 0.40
N ASP A 46 -2.52 4.68 0.92
CA ASP A 46 -1.59 5.01 2.02
C ASP A 46 -0.60 3.87 2.32
N CYS A 47 0.36 4.13 3.22
CA CYS A 47 1.28 3.12 3.72
C CYS A 47 1.25 3.05 5.26
N ILE A 48 1.02 1.85 5.81
CA ILE A 48 1.07 1.59 7.25
C ILE A 48 2.39 0.91 7.65
N ILE A 49 2.98 1.36 8.76
CA ILE A 49 4.25 0.81 9.30
C ILE A 49 3.94 -0.31 10.27
N LYS A 50 4.53 -1.49 10.05
CA LYS A 50 4.53 -2.60 11.01
C LYS A 50 5.60 -2.35 12.09
N THR A 51 5.33 -2.64 13.36
CA THR A 51 4.06 -3.13 13.93
C THR A 51 3.08 -1.98 14.18
N PHE A 52 1.82 -2.18 13.81
CA PHE A 52 0.71 -1.25 14.01
C PHE A 52 -0.36 -1.86 14.93
N LYS A 53 -1.11 -1.00 15.61
CA LYS A 53 -2.33 -1.35 16.34
C LYS A 53 -3.52 -1.51 15.39
N ILE A 54 -4.55 -2.20 15.85
CA ILE A 54 -5.78 -2.39 15.07
C ILE A 54 -6.47 -1.06 14.74
N GLU A 55 -6.39 -0.08 15.64
CA GLU A 55 -6.95 1.26 15.42
C GLU A 55 -6.22 2.03 14.32
N GLU A 56 -4.91 1.83 14.19
CA GLU A 56 -4.09 2.43 13.12
C GLU A 56 -4.45 1.81 11.76
N LEU A 57 -4.69 0.49 11.72
CA LEU A 57 -5.20 -0.19 10.53
C LEU A 57 -6.61 0.31 10.16
N LYS A 58 -7.51 0.42 11.13
CA LYS A 58 -8.88 0.91 10.93
C LYS A 58 -8.87 2.32 10.35
N LYS A 59 -8.04 3.22 10.91
CA LYS A 59 -7.88 4.58 10.43
C LYS A 59 -7.40 4.60 8.97
N ALA A 60 -6.33 3.87 8.66
CA ALA A 60 -5.78 3.80 7.31
C ALA A 60 -6.79 3.22 6.30
N LEU A 61 -7.56 2.20 6.68
CA LEU A 61 -8.62 1.66 5.81
C LEU A 61 -9.73 2.69 5.54
N LEU A 62 -10.16 3.44 6.56
CA LEU A 62 -11.17 4.48 6.38
C LEU A 62 -10.67 5.63 5.50
N GLU A 63 -9.40 6.05 5.65
CA GLU A 63 -8.78 7.07 4.80
C GLU A 63 -8.78 6.62 3.33
N VAL A 64 -8.29 5.40 3.07
CA VAL A 64 -8.26 4.84 1.71
C VAL A 64 -9.68 4.71 1.13
N LEU A 65 -10.64 4.18 1.88
CA LEU A 65 -12.00 3.95 1.38
C LEU A 65 -12.80 5.25 1.18
N ASN A 66 -12.53 6.30 1.93
CA ASN A 66 -13.27 7.57 1.87
C ASN A 66 -12.66 8.63 0.95
N ASP A 67 -11.43 8.44 0.44
CA ASP A 67 -10.90 9.28 -0.64
C ASP A 67 -11.82 9.17 -1.87
N ASN A 68 -12.45 10.30 -2.25
CA ASN A 68 -13.28 10.46 -3.45
C ASN A 68 -12.42 10.92 -4.62
#